data_AF-A0A7X7U2L8-F1
#
_entry.id   AF-A0A7X7U2L8-F1
#
_cell.length_a   1.000
_cell.length_b   1.000
_cell.length_c   1.000
_cell.angle_alpha   90.00
_cell.angle_beta   90.00
_cell.angle_gamma   90.00
#
_symmetry.space_group_name_H-M   'P 1'
#
loop_
_entity.id
_entity.type
_entity.pdbx_description
1 polymer ?
#
loop_
_entity_poly.entity_id
_entity_poly.type
_entity_poly.pdbx_seq_one_letter_code
_entity_poly.pdbx_strand_id
1 'polypeptide(L)'
;MDSRYTTDQQQVLADMARGDSVRRRETSTLVAPGTGVSAHAVTVKSLVHRNVYSVCAVVFGDPGAPPDEIGEPVEATNLAESCHDEGTLPEGACAIMLRLGEQYVFYAKP
;
A
#
# COMPACT_ATOMS: atom_id res chain seq x y z
N MET A 1 -7.07 -10.36 50.12
CA MET A 1 -8.21 -10.94 49.37
C MET A 1 -7.94 -10.59 47.91
N ASP A 2 -6.86 -11.12 47.31
CA ASP A 2 -6.17 -10.47 46.17
C ASP A 2 -5.69 -11.46 45.09
N SER A 3 -6.42 -12.56 44.89
CA SER A 3 -6.03 -13.58 43.91
C SER A 3 -6.93 -13.62 42.67
N ARG A 4 -7.93 -12.74 42.57
CA ARG A 4 -8.90 -12.68 41.46
C ARG A 4 -8.60 -11.58 40.43
N TYR A 5 -7.78 -10.58 40.78
CA TYR A 5 -7.43 -9.47 39.89
C TYR A 5 -6.23 -9.78 38.99
N THR A 6 -5.27 -10.58 39.46
CA THR A 6 -4.05 -10.92 38.72
C THR A 6 -4.34 -11.77 37.49
N THR A 7 -5.29 -12.72 37.62
CA THR A 7 -5.69 -13.59 36.51
C THR A 7 -6.34 -12.79 35.39
N ASP A 8 -7.18 -11.81 35.71
CA ASP A 8 -7.89 -11.00 34.72
C ASP A 8 -6.94 -10.12 33.91
N GLN A 9 -5.95 -9.51 34.55
CA GLN A 9 -4.91 -8.74 33.85
C GLN A 9 -4.01 -9.62 32.98
N GLN A 10 -3.62 -10.81 33.47
CA GLN A 10 -2.83 -11.75 32.69
C GLN A 10 -3.60 -12.34 31.52
N GLN A 11 -4.90 -12.50 31.66
CA GLN A 11 -5.79 -13.03 30.62
C GLN A 11 -6.08 -11.98 29.55
N VAL A 12 -6.26 -10.72 29.93
CA VAL A 12 -6.33 -9.56 29.02
C VAL A 12 -5.00 -9.38 28.25
N LEU A 13 -3.86 -9.53 28.91
CA LEU A 13 -2.55 -9.50 28.26
C LEU A 13 -2.34 -10.70 27.32
N ALA A 14 -2.80 -11.89 27.70
CA ALA A 14 -2.71 -13.10 26.88
C ALA A 14 -3.66 -13.07 25.68
N ASP A 15 -4.80 -12.37 25.77
CA ASP A 15 -5.74 -12.17 24.67
C ASP A 15 -5.25 -11.05 23.72
N MET A 16 -4.59 -10.00 24.23
CA MET A 16 -3.87 -9.04 23.38
C MET A 16 -2.69 -9.70 22.66
N ALA A 17 -1.93 -10.58 23.33
CA ALA A 17 -0.81 -11.29 22.72
C ALA A 17 -1.24 -12.35 21.69
N ARG A 18 -2.47 -12.88 21.82
CA ARG A 18 -3.07 -13.84 20.87
C ARG A 18 -4.05 -13.19 19.88
N GLY A 19 -4.15 -11.87 19.90
CA GLY A 19 -4.92 -11.06 18.95
C GLY A 19 -4.32 -11.11 17.55
N ASP A 20 -4.63 -12.19 16.85
CA ASP A 20 -4.78 -12.27 15.40
C ASP A 20 -3.62 -11.69 14.56
N SER A 21 -2.48 -12.39 14.59
CA SER A 21 -1.37 -12.19 13.64
C SER A 21 -1.68 -12.65 12.21
N VAL A 22 -2.93 -13.04 11.91
CA VAL A 22 -3.30 -13.65 10.61
C VAL A 22 -3.73 -12.61 9.57
N ARG A 23 -3.95 -11.34 9.93
CA ARG A 23 -4.39 -10.36 8.92
C ARG A 23 -4.00 -8.89 9.11
N ARG A 24 -3.06 -8.59 9.99
CA ARG A 24 -2.55 -7.23 10.16
C ARG A 24 -1.09 -7.17 9.76
N ARG A 25 -0.86 -7.02 8.45
CA ARG A 25 0.46 -6.65 7.93
C ARG A 25 0.70 -5.20 8.35
N GLU A 26 1.41 -5.02 9.45
CA GLU A 26 1.75 -3.69 9.95
C GLU A 26 2.61 -2.96 8.91
N THR A 27 2.01 -1.96 8.27
CA THR A 27 2.73 -1.08 7.36
C THR A 27 3.38 0.02 8.20
N SER A 28 4.65 -0.18 8.57
CA SER A 28 5.42 0.87 9.26
C SER A 28 5.90 1.88 8.22
N THR A 29 5.28 3.06 8.20
CA THR A 29 5.76 4.20 7.41
C THR A 29 6.44 5.18 8.35
N LEU A 30 7.76 5.32 8.23
CA LEU A 30 8.55 6.24 9.03
C LEU A 30 8.40 7.65 8.43
N VAL A 31 7.49 8.46 8.99
CA VAL A 31 7.32 9.87 8.60
C VAL A 31 8.16 10.73 9.54
N ALA A 32 9.40 11.02 9.15
CA ALA A 32 10.25 11.96 9.87
C ALA A 32 9.81 13.42 9.56
N PRO A 33 9.78 14.34 10.55
CA PRO A 33 9.60 15.76 10.29
C PRO A 33 10.84 16.29 9.56
N GLY A 34 10.71 16.50 8.26
CA GLY A 34 11.82 16.77 7.34
C GLY A 34 11.67 16.02 6.01
N THR A 35 10.44 16.02 5.48
CA THR A 35 10.06 15.65 4.11
C THR A 35 10.70 14.37 3.54
N GLY A 36 10.46 13.24 4.21
CA GLY A 36 10.64 11.93 3.56
C GLY A 36 9.64 11.73 2.44
N VAL A 37 10.10 11.29 1.26
CA VAL A 37 9.21 10.89 0.16
C VAL A 37 8.54 9.57 0.56
N SER A 38 7.21 9.55 0.69
CA SER A 38 6.44 8.31 0.85
C SER A 38 6.34 7.60 -0.49
N ALA A 39 6.89 6.39 -0.56
CA ALA A 39 6.81 5.51 -1.72
C ALA A 39 6.02 4.24 -1.37
N HIS A 40 5.12 3.84 -2.27
CA HIS A 40 4.30 2.64 -2.12
C HIS A 40 4.43 1.76 -3.36
N ALA A 41 4.46 0.44 -3.17
CA ALA A 41 4.23 -0.48 -4.28
C ALA A 41 2.75 -0.42 -4.67
N VAL A 42 2.48 -0.37 -5.97
CA VAL A 42 1.12 -0.35 -6.53
C VAL A 42 0.98 -1.31 -7.69
N THR A 43 -0.25 -1.74 -7.96
CA THR A 43 -0.65 -2.43 -9.19
C THR A 43 -1.62 -1.56 -9.97
N VAL A 44 -1.51 -1.58 -11.29
CA VAL A 44 -2.42 -0.87 -12.20
C VAL A 44 -3.74 -1.63 -12.27
N LYS A 45 -4.84 -0.94 -11.96
CA LYS A 45 -6.19 -1.49 -12.01
C LYS A 45 -6.86 -1.21 -13.33
N SER A 46 -6.73 0.00 -13.84
CA SER A 46 -7.29 0.41 -15.13
C SER A 46 -6.68 1.72 -15.61
N LEU A 47 -6.78 1.98 -16.90
CA LEU A 47 -6.55 3.29 -17.48
C LEU A 47 -7.75 4.21 -17.18
N VAL A 48 -7.48 5.42 -16.69
CA VAL A 48 -8.53 6.44 -16.43
C VAL A 48 -8.60 7.43 -17.58
N HIS A 49 -7.48 8.08 -17.89
CA HIS A 49 -7.40 9.02 -19.01
C HIS A 49 -5.94 9.32 -19.37
N ARG A 50 -5.55 9.20 -20.64
CA ARG A 50 -4.19 9.56 -21.10
C ARG A 50 -3.12 8.78 -20.32
N ASN A 51 -2.25 9.45 -19.59
CA ASN A 51 -1.24 8.83 -18.74
C ASN A 51 -1.69 8.70 -17.26
N VAL A 52 -2.97 8.87 -16.95
CA VAL A 52 -3.52 8.71 -15.60
C VAL A 52 -4.18 7.35 -15.46
N TYR A 53 -3.76 6.63 -14.41
CA TYR A 53 -4.19 5.28 -14.11
C TYR A 53 -4.84 5.21 -12.74
N SER A 54 -5.82 4.33 -12.61
CA SER A 54 -6.29 3.87 -11.32
C SER A 54 -5.32 2.80 -10.84
N VAL A 55 -4.69 3.03 -9.69
CA VAL A 55 -3.72 2.13 -9.10
C VAL A 55 -4.12 1.76 -7.68
N CYS A 56 -3.86 0.53 -7.27
CA CYS A 56 -4.12 0.07 -5.90
C CYS A 56 -2.79 -0.22 -5.23
N ALA A 57 -2.64 0.16 -3.96
CA ALA A 57 -1.44 -0.19 -3.21
C ALA A 57 -1.39 -1.71 -3.01
N VAL A 58 -0.19 -2.29 -3.08
CA VAL A 58 0.01 -3.73 -2.95
C VAL A 58 1.14 -4.05 -1.99
N VAL A 59 1.07 -5.23 -1.39
CA VAL A 59 2.18 -5.78 -0.59
C VAL A 59 2.62 -7.12 -1.16
N PHE A 60 3.90 -7.22 -1.49
CA PHE A 60 4.51 -8.45 -1.98
C PHE A 60 4.70 -9.42 -0.82
N GLY A 61 3.95 -10.53 -0.83
CA GLY A 61 4.09 -11.64 0.11
C GLY A 61 5.24 -12.58 -0.28
N ASP A 62 4.92 -13.88 -0.37
CA ASP A 62 5.89 -14.90 -0.73
C ASP A 62 6.42 -14.72 -2.16
N PRO A 63 7.72 -15.01 -2.41
CA PRO A 63 8.28 -14.94 -3.76
C PRO A 63 7.50 -15.80 -4.76
N GLY A 64 7.03 -15.18 -5.84
CA GLY A 64 6.26 -15.85 -6.90
C GLY A 64 4.75 -15.89 -6.68
N ALA A 65 4.24 -15.45 -5.53
CA ALA A 65 2.81 -15.23 -5.32
C ALA A 65 2.37 -13.88 -5.90
N PRO A 66 1.10 -13.74 -6.33
CA PRO A 66 0.55 -12.43 -6.70
C PRO A 66 0.55 -11.48 -5.49
N PRO A 67 0.75 -10.17 -5.69
CA PRO A 67 0.71 -9.20 -4.61
C PRO A 67 -0.69 -9.07 -4.00
N ASP A 68 -0.77 -8.85 -2.69
CA ASP A 68 -2.04 -8.58 -2.02
C ASP A 68 -2.39 -7.09 -2.14
N GLU A 69 -3.58 -6.78 -2.64
CA GLU A 69 -4.10 -5.41 -2.73
C GLU A 69 -4.53 -4.88 -1.36
N ILE A 70 -4.17 -3.63 -1.07
CA ILE A 70 -4.45 -2.95 0.19
C ILE A 70 -5.04 -1.55 -0.04
N GLY A 71 -6.15 -1.27 0.64
CA GLY A 71 -6.82 0.03 0.55
C GLY A 71 -7.64 0.21 -0.72
N GLU A 72 -8.08 1.45 -0.93
CA GLU A 72 -8.88 1.82 -2.09
C GLU A 72 -7.98 2.24 -3.27
N PRO A 73 -8.41 1.99 -4.51
CA PRO A 73 -7.72 2.53 -5.68
C PRO A 73 -7.64 4.06 -5.65
N VAL A 74 -6.50 4.58 -6.11
CA VAL A 74 -6.24 6.01 -6.25
C VAL A 74 -5.78 6.32 -7.67
N GLU A 75 -5.97 7.55 -8.12
CA GLU A 75 -5.45 7.98 -9.42
C GLU A 75 -3.99 8.39 -9.30
N ALA A 76 -3.15 7.89 -10.20
CA ALA A 76 -1.74 8.24 -10.29
C ALA A 76 -1.31 8.45 -11.74
N THR A 77 -0.42 9.40 -11.95
CA THR A 77 0.09 9.76 -13.29
C THR A 77 1.36 8.98 -13.61
N ASN A 78 1.38 8.27 -14.75
CA ASN A 78 2.58 7.64 -15.28
C ASN A 78 3.47 8.68 -15.95
N LEU A 79 4.66 8.89 -15.41
CA LEU A 79 5.65 9.83 -15.94
C LEU A 79 6.47 9.25 -17.11
N ALA A 80 6.35 7.95 -17.38
CA ALA A 80 6.99 7.32 -18.53
C ALA A 80 6.22 7.55 -19.84
N GLU A 81 4.94 7.92 -19.75
CA GLU A 81 4.05 8.14 -20.88
C GLU A 81 3.72 9.63 -21.05
N SER A 82 3.41 10.01 -22.29
CA SER A 82 3.02 11.35 -22.67
C SER A 82 1.66 11.72 -22.08
N CYS A 83 1.51 12.96 -21.60
CA CYS A 83 0.20 13.49 -21.19
C CYS A 83 -0.71 13.81 -22.38
N HIS A 84 -0.21 13.70 -23.62
CA HIS A 84 -1.00 13.97 -24.82
C HIS A 84 -1.67 12.73 -25.41
N ASP A 85 -1.09 11.55 -25.14
CA ASP A 85 -1.45 10.29 -25.78
C ASP A 85 -2.21 9.37 -24.81
N GLU A 86 -2.97 8.43 -25.37
CA GLU A 86 -3.65 7.40 -24.57
C GLU A 86 -2.61 6.41 -24.02
N GLY A 87 -2.72 6.13 -22.72
CA GLY A 87 -1.82 5.23 -22.02
C GLY A 87 -1.92 3.80 -22.53
N THR A 88 -0.82 3.09 -22.45
CA THR A 88 -0.61 1.75 -23.01
C THR A 88 -0.21 0.71 -21.97
N LEU A 89 0.03 1.15 -20.74
CA LEU A 89 0.37 0.25 -19.64
C LEU A 89 -0.77 -0.73 -19.33
N PRO A 90 -0.50 -2.05 -19.29
CA PRO A 90 -1.53 -3.06 -19.07
C PRO A 90 -1.99 -3.12 -17.61
N GLU A 91 -3.22 -3.58 -17.40
CA GLU A 91 -3.72 -3.93 -16.06
C GLU A 91 -2.85 -5.02 -15.43
N GLY A 92 -2.63 -4.93 -14.12
CA GLY A 92 -1.74 -5.81 -13.36
C GLY A 92 -0.25 -5.42 -13.40
N ALA A 93 0.14 -4.41 -14.19
CA ALA A 93 1.50 -3.88 -14.13
C ALA A 93 1.80 -3.33 -12.73
N CYS A 94 2.93 -3.75 -12.16
CA CYS A 94 3.37 -3.29 -10.85
C CYS A 94 4.35 -2.13 -10.98
N ALA A 95 4.20 -1.10 -10.14
CA ALA A 95 5.06 0.07 -10.13
C ALA A 95 5.32 0.57 -8.71
N ILE A 96 6.27 1.51 -8.58
CA ILE A 96 6.46 2.29 -7.36
C ILE A 96 5.76 3.63 -7.56
N MET A 97 4.78 3.91 -6.72
CA MET A 97 4.08 5.18 -6.64
C MET A 97 4.74 6.09 -5.60
N LEU A 98 4.92 7.34 -5.95
CA LEU A 98 5.42 8.40 -5.07
C LEU A 98 4.39 9.51 -5.00
N ARG A 99 4.34 10.19 -3.84
CA ARG A 99 3.56 11.42 -3.71
C ARG A 99 4.46 12.63 -3.96
N LEU A 100 4.17 13.39 -5.02
CA LEU A 100 4.83 14.66 -5.34
C LEU A 100 3.86 15.83 -5.10
N GLY A 101 4.04 16.51 -3.97
CA GLY A 101 3.08 17.53 -3.51
C GLY A 101 1.71 16.92 -3.24
N GLU A 102 0.72 17.33 -4.02
CA GLU A 102 -0.66 16.84 -3.91
C GLU A 102 -1.00 15.70 -4.89
N GLN A 103 -0.08 15.34 -5.78
CA GLN A 103 -0.32 14.36 -6.83
C GLN A 103 0.41 13.04 -6.55
N TYR A 104 -0.25 11.94 -6.91
CA TYR A 104 0.40 10.64 -7.02
C TYR A 104 0.98 10.46 -8.42
N VAL A 105 2.22 10.02 -8.48
CA VAL A 105 2.92 9.73 -9.73
C VAL A 105 3.63 8.40 -9.61
N PHE A 106 3.86 7.76 -10.74
CA PHE A 106 4.71 6.58 -10.82
C PHE A 106 5.46 6.57 -12.15
N TYR A 107 6.40 5.64 -12.29
CA TYR A 107 7.15 5.46 -13.53
C TYR A 107 7.13 3.98 -13.91
N ALA A 108 6.49 3.66 -15.03
CA ALA A 108 6.50 2.32 -15.60
C ALA A 108 6.43 2.41 -17.12
N LYS A 109 7.39 1.78 -17.81
CA LYS A 109 7.31 1.62 -19.26
C LYS A 109 6.41 0.42 -19.59
N PRO A 110 5.63 0.51 -20.69
CA PRO A 110 4.90 -0.63 -21.24
C PRO A 110 5.80 -1.82 -21.56
#